data_AF-A0A1B6HCK0-F1
#
_entry.id   AF-A0A1B6HCK0-F1
#
_cell.length_a   1.000
_cell.length_b   1.000
_cell.length_c   1.000
_cell.angle_alpha   90.00
_cell.angle_beta   90.00
_cell.angle_gamma   90.00
#
_symmetry.space_group_name_H-M   'P 1'
#
loop_
_entity.id
_entity.type
_entity.pdbx_description
1 polymer ?
#
loop_
_entity_poly.entity_id
_entity_poly.type
_entity_poly.pdbx_seq_one_letter_code
_entity_poly.pdbx_strand_id
1 'polypeptide(L)'
;TLKDTDYLYNSFFTSIVVDSGNYSDDCWLYAADQIGIIVYSLKDNDSWRFDHPYCWPDPTAWHYLIDHIHFDWPNAGVFGLALSPWNHDGYKTLYFHPLSGFREFSISTEVLHDKERCYHNYHDAHIVGCERPYPGHVTTQVIDRETHVMFFNMVDINAVGCWNSHTPYSPDNIAIVAQDDEEMVWPSDIVIDSNQNVFVLSNG
;
A
#
# COMPACT_ATOMS: atom_id res chain seq x y z
N THR A 1 21.17 -6.55 -5.04
CA THR A 1 20.27 -6.64 -6.22
C THR A 1 19.23 -7.68 -5.94
N LEU A 2 17.99 -7.51 -6.42
CA LEU A 2 16.93 -8.51 -6.22
C LEU A 2 17.34 -9.85 -6.84
N LYS A 3 17.07 -10.96 -6.15
CA LYS A 3 17.34 -12.29 -6.69
C LYS A 3 16.23 -12.73 -7.63
N ASP A 4 16.62 -13.39 -8.72
CA ASP A 4 15.72 -13.98 -9.72
C ASP A 4 14.71 -14.99 -9.13
N THR A 5 14.99 -15.53 -7.93
CA THR A 5 14.10 -16.47 -7.23
C THR A 5 12.96 -15.79 -6.48
N ASP A 6 13.03 -14.48 -6.24
CA ASP A 6 12.10 -13.78 -5.36
C ASP A 6 10.97 -13.09 -6.12
N TYR A 7 11.15 -12.87 -7.43
CA TYR A 7 10.14 -12.28 -8.30
C TYR A 7 9.67 -13.29 -9.36
N LEU A 8 8.45 -13.10 -9.84
CA LEU A 8 7.80 -13.94 -10.84
C LEU A 8 8.28 -13.57 -12.26
N TYR A 9 8.18 -14.51 -13.20
CA TYR A 9 8.55 -14.25 -14.61
C TYR A 9 7.75 -13.09 -15.24
N ASN A 10 6.56 -12.85 -14.71
CA ASN A 10 5.63 -11.81 -15.13
C ASN A 10 5.50 -10.70 -14.08
N SER A 11 6.46 -10.55 -13.17
CA SER A 11 6.39 -9.53 -12.11
C SER A 11 6.08 -8.15 -12.65
N PHE A 12 5.26 -7.44 -11.89
CA PHE A 12 4.79 -6.11 -12.21
C PHE A 12 4.81 -5.29 -10.92
N PHE A 13 5.85 -4.47 -10.78
CA PHE A 13 6.06 -3.66 -9.59
C PHE A 13 5.17 -2.41 -9.62
N THR A 14 4.24 -2.33 -8.66
CA THR A 14 3.17 -1.32 -8.63
C THR A 14 3.44 -0.19 -7.66
N SER A 15 4.10 -0.48 -6.55
CA SER A 15 4.51 0.50 -5.55
C SER A 15 5.81 0.08 -4.89
N ILE A 16 6.58 1.08 -4.45
CA ILE A 16 7.83 0.90 -3.71
C ILE A 16 7.81 1.87 -2.54
N VAL A 17 8.07 1.35 -1.34
CA VAL A 17 8.32 2.18 -0.15
C VAL A 17 9.66 1.80 0.47
N VAL A 18 10.34 2.81 1.02
CA VAL A 18 11.67 2.66 1.60
C VAL A 18 11.60 2.95 3.09
N ASP A 19 12.03 1.97 3.88
CA ASP A 19 12.24 2.13 5.32
C ASP A 19 13.72 2.42 5.58
N SER A 20 14.02 3.68 5.88
CA SER A 20 15.35 4.10 6.33
C SER A 20 15.41 4.07 7.86
N GLY A 21 16.32 3.23 8.37
CA GLY A 21 16.76 3.17 9.75
C GLY A 21 17.67 4.34 10.13
N ASN A 22 18.35 4.19 11.27
CA ASN A 22 19.23 5.23 11.81
C ASN A 22 20.62 5.26 11.15
N TYR A 23 20.99 4.22 10.42
CA TYR A 23 22.30 4.06 9.79
C TYR A 23 22.16 3.98 8.27
N SER A 24 23.20 4.39 7.53
CA SER A 24 23.16 4.47 6.06
C SER A 24 22.96 3.13 5.35
N ASP A 25 23.32 2.04 6.00
CA ASP A 25 23.17 0.66 5.50
C ASP A 25 21.94 -0.06 6.08
N ASP A 26 21.30 0.51 7.11
CA ASP A 26 20.04 0.02 7.68
C ASP A 26 18.85 0.56 6.87
N CYS A 27 18.73 0.07 5.65
CA CYS A 27 17.70 0.50 4.71
C CYS A 27 17.02 -0.72 4.11
N TRP A 28 15.69 -0.69 4.12
CA TRP A 28 14.85 -1.75 3.62
C TRP A 28 13.96 -1.21 2.51
N LEU A 29 13.74 -2.02 1.48
CA LEU A 29 12.84 -1.70 0.39
C LEU A 29 11.74 -2.74 0.35
N TYR A 30 10.50 -2.27 0.26
CA TYR A 30 9.33 -3.11 0.04
C TYR A 30 8.72 -2.75 -1.31
N ALA A 31 8.59 -3.72 -2.21
CA ALA A 31 8.01 -3.52 -3.53
C ALA A 31 6.80 -4.43 -3.73
N ALA A 32 5.64 -3.83 -4.00
CA ALA A 32 4.43 -4.57 -4.31
C ALA A 32 4.59 -5.25 -5.68
N ASP A 33 4.33 -6.55 -5.74
CA ASP A 33 4.49 -7.37 -6.94
C ASP A 33 3.36 -8.39 -7.08
N GLN A 34 2.26 -7.95 -7.70
CA GLN A 34 1.07 -8.74 -7.99
C GLN A 34 0.45 -9.36 -6.73
N ILE A 35 0.87 -10.56 -6.36
CA ILE A 35 0.30 -11.38 -5.28
C ILE A 35 1.24 -11.53 -4.09
N GLY A 36 2.24 -10.67 -3.97
CA GLY A 36 3.19 -10.65 -2.86
C GLY A 36 4.00 -9.36 -2.84
N ILE A 37 4.85 -9.21 -1.82
CA ILE A 37 5.71 -8.03 -1.62
C ILE A 37 7.16 -8.51 -1.59
N ILE A 38 8.02 -7.90 -2.40
CA ILE A 38 9.46 -8.13 -2.33
C ILE A 38 10.03 -7.32 -1.18
N VAL A 39 10.75 -7.98 -0.30
CA VAL A 39 11.55 -7.35 0.76
C VAL A 39 13.01 -7.38 0.32
N TYR A 40 13.71 -6.26 0.48
CA TYR A 40 15.14 -6.16 0.21
C TYR A 40 15.87 -5.49 1.38
N SER A 41 16.92 -6.13 1.88
CA SER A 41 17.85 -5.60 2.88
C SER A 41 19.06 -4.99 2.17
N LEU A 42 19.29 -3.69 2.34
CA LEU A 42 20.48 -3.03 1.79
C LEU A 42 21.75 -3.56 2.46
N LYS A 43 21.70 -3.78 3.79
CA LYS A 43 22.82 -4.24 4.60
C LYS A 43 23.34 -5.59 4.16
N ASP A 44 22.42 -6.54 3.94
CA ASP A 44 22.77 -7.91 3.57
C ASP A 44 22.87 -8.07 2.04
N ASN A 45 22.40 -7.05 1.29
CA ASN A 45 22.25 -7.09 -0.16
C ASN A 45 21.50 -8.36 -0.62
N ASP A 46 20.49 -8.77 0.17
CA ASP A 46 19.64 -9.93 -0.08
C ASP A 46 18.18 -9.49 -0.20
N SER A 47 17.40 -10.28 -0.94
CA SER A 47 15.94 -10.12 -1.03
C SER A 47 15.21 -11.40 -0.67
N TRP A 48 13.92 -11.28 -0.41
CA TRP A 48 13.00 -12.40 -0.30
C TRP A 48 11.59 -11.93 -0.60
N ARG A 49 10.68 -12.88 -0.77
CA ARG A 49 9.28 -12.62 -1.05
C ARG A 49 8.44 -12.83 0.20
N PHE A 50 7.63 -11.84 0.53
CA PHE A 50 6.51 -11.96 1.43
C PHE A 50 5.27 -12.34 0.61
N ASP A 51 4.82 -13.58 0.76
CA ASP A 51 3.57 -14.06 0.16
C ASP A 51 2.51 -14.20 1.25
N HIS A 52 1.37 -13.56 1.05
CA HIS A 52 0.23 -13.66 1.96
C HIS A 52 -1.09 -13.54 1.17
N PRO A 53 -2.16 -14.28 1.53
CA PRO A 53 -3.46 -14.16 0.86
C PRO A 53 -4.04 -12.74 0.85
N TYR A 54 -3.63 -11.88 1.77
CA TYR A 54 -4.04 -10.47 1.80
C TYR A 54 -3.43 -9.64 0.66
N CYS A 55 -2.41 -10.14 -0.04
CA CYS A 55 -1.88 -9.53 -1.25
C CYS A 55 -2.68 -9.92 -2.50
N TRP A 56 -3.61 -10.87 -2.40
CA TRP A 56 -4.37 -11.37 -3.54
C TRP A 56 -5.56 -10.46 -3.85
N PRO A 57 -5.97 -10.35 -5.12
CA PRO A 57 -7.17 -9.62 -5.49
C PRO A 57 -8.44 -10.27 -4.89
N ASP A 58 -9.39 -9.45 -4.49
CA ASP A 58 -10.74 -9.87 -4.15
C ASP A 58 -11.50 -10.23 -5.44
N PRO A 59 -12.05 -11.46 -5.55
CA PRO A 59 -12.75 -11.91 -6.76
C PRO A 59 -14.06 -11.16 -7.02
N THR A 60 -14.49 -10.27 -6.13
CA THR A 60 -15.71 -9.46 -6.26
C THR A 60 -15.44 -7.99 -6.59
N ALA A 61 -14.18 -7.55 -6.58
CA ALA A 61 -13.77 -6.14 -6.72
C ALA A 61 -12.84 -5.91 -7.92
N TRP A 62 -13.09 -6.58 -9.06
CA TRP A 62 -12.21 -6.51 -10.24
C TRP A 62 -12.73 -5.62 -11.37
N HIS A 63 -13.91 -5.05 -11.18
CA HIS A 63 -14.59 -4.18 -12.12
C HIS A 63 -14.34 -2.73 -11.76
N TYR A 64 -13.93 -1.94 -12.74
CA TYR A 64 -13.62 -0.53 -12.57
C TYR A 64 -14.53 0.30 -13.47
N LEU A 65 -15.02 1.41 -12.92
CA LEU A 65 -15.76 2.43 -13.65
C LEU A 65 -15.15 3.78 -13.33
N ILE A 66 -14.33 4.29 -14.25
CA ILE A 66 -13.59 5.53 -14.07
C ILE A 66 -13.82 6.38 -15.32
N ASP A 67 -14.32 7.60 -15.12
CA ASP A 67 -14.70 8.53 -16.21
C ASP A 67 -15.48 7.86 -17.36
N HIS A 68 -16.56 7.16 -17.00
CA HIS A 68 -17.42 6.42 -17.94
C HIS A 68 -16.74 5.27 -18.72
N ILE A 69 -15.47 4.98 -18.44
CA ILE A 69 -14.72 3.86 -19.02
C ILE A 69 -14.85 2.66 -18.09
N HIS A 70 -15.31 1.56 -18.67
CA HIS A 70 -15.34 0.26 -18.00
C HIS A 70 -14.13 -0.56 -18.42
N PHE A 71 -13.41 -1.08 -17.44
CA PHE A 71 -12.40 -2.11 -17.67
C PHE A 71 -12.32 -3.06 -16.49
N ASP A 72 -11.70 -4.21 -16.76
CA ASP A 72 -11.67 -5.35 -15.87
C ASP A 72 -10.22 -5.75 -15.61
N TRP A 73 -9.85 -5.86 -14.33
CA TRP A 73 -8.51 -6.31 -13.94
C TRP A 73 -8.56 -7.30 -12.77
N PRO A 74 -8.99 -8.56 -13.03
CA PRO A 74 -9.19 -9.56 -11.97
C PRO A 74 -7.93 -9.98 -11.24
N ASN A 75 -6.75 -9.78 -11.85
CA ASN A 75 -5.47 -10.16 -11.27
C ASN A 75 -4.72 -8.99 -10.59
N ALA A 76 -5.37 -7.84 -10.37
CA ALA A 76 -4.75 -6.69 -9.71
C ALA A 76 -4.69 -6.90 -8.19
N GLY A 77 -3.67 -7.63 -7.73
CA GLY A 77 -3.37 -7.80 -6.31
C GLY A 77 -2.69 -6.57 -5.71
N VAL A 78 -1.79 -6.76 -4.75
CA VAL A 78 -1.15 -5.70 -3.97
C VAL A 78 -0.65 -4.55 -4.85
N PHE A 79 -1.07 -3.33 -4.50
CA PHE A 79 -0.85 -2.13 -5.31
C PHE A 79 -0.35 -0.97 -4.46
N GLY A 80 -1.11 -0.55 -3.45
CA GLY A 80 -0.71 0.53 -2.55
C GLY A 80 0.08 0.00 -1.35
N LEU A 81 1.20 0.65 -1.05
CA LEU A 81 2.01 0.42 0.15
C LEU A 81 2.22 1.73 0.91
N ALA A 82 2.13 1.71 2.24
CA ALA A 82 2.50 2.86 3.08
C ALA A 82 3.18 2.41 4.37
N LEU A 83 4.23 3.14 4.80
CA LEU A 83 4.90 2.90 6.07
C LEU A 83 4.40 3.87 7.14
N SER A 84 4.08 3.34 8.32
CA SER A 84 3.84 4.18 9.50
C SER A 84 5.12 4.87 9.98
N PRO A 85 5.00 5.85 10.90
CA PRO A 85 6.09 6.24 11.78
C PRO A 85 6.57 5.06 12.64
N TRP A 86 7.70 5.25 13.32
CA TRP A 86 8.22 4.28 14.28
C TRP A 86 7.22 4.00 15.39
N ASN A 87 6.95 2.73 15.63
CA ASN A 87 6.19 2.25 16.78
C ASN A 87 7.13 2.14 18.01
N HIS A 88 6.53 1.92 19.18
CA HIS A 88 7.26 1.81 20.45
C HIS A 88 8.21 0.61 20.53
N ASP A 89 7.98 -0.43 19.72
CA ASP A 89 8.82 -1.62 19.63
C ASP A 89 10.08 -1.41 18.77
N GLY A 90 10.22 -0.23 18.15
CA GLY A 90 11.36 0.08 17.29
C GLY A 90 11.21 -0.45 15.86
N TYR A 91 9.99 -0.81 15.44
CA TYR A 91 9.66 -1.19 14.07
C TYR A 91 8.54 -0.30 13.52
N LYS A 92 8.32 -0.34 12.21
CA LYS A 92 7.17 0.29 11.55
C LYS A 92 6.11 -0.73 11.19
N THR A 93 4.92 -0.24 10.93
CA THR A 93 3.83 -0.99 10.29
C THR A 93 3.85 -0.70 8.80
N LEU A 94 3.91 -1.76 7.98
CA LEU A 94 3.64 -1.65 6.55
C LEU A 94 2.14 -1.89 6.33
N TYR A 95 1.45 -0.86 5.84
CA TYR A 95 0.08 -0.93 5.34
C TYR A 95 0.09 -1.31 3.86
N PHE A 96 -0.85 -2.15 3.45
CA PHE A 96 -0.96 -2.59 2.08
C PHE A 96 -2.39 -3.03 1.72
N HIS A 97 -2.73 -2.92 0.44
CA HIS A 97 -3.98 -3.43 -0.11
C HIS A 97 -3.82 -3.86 -1.57
N PRO A 98 -4.64 -4.82 -2.04
CA PRO A 98 -4.81 -5.06 -3.46
C PRO A 98 -5.57 -3.92 -4.14
N LEU A 99 -5.28 -3.65 -5.42
CA LEU A 99 -6.08 -2.70 -6.21
C LEU A 99 -7.50 -3.22 -6.38
N SER A 100 -7.65 -4.50 -6.73
CA SER A 100 -8.94 -5.18 -6.72
C SER A 100 -9.32 -5.55 -5.29
N GLY A 101 -9.75 -4.57 -4.49
CA GLY A 101 -10.22 -4.79 -3.13
C GLY A 101 -10.48 -3.51 -2.33
N PHE A 102 -11.25 -3.65 -1.25
CA PHE A 102 -11.69 -2.52 -0.42
C PHE A 102 -11.14 -2.53 1.01
N ARG A 103 -10.31 -3.53 1.34
CA ARG A 103 -9.71 -3.66 2.68
C ARG A 103 -8.32 -3.07 2.73
N GLU A 104 -7.96 -2.59 3.91
CA GLU A 104 -6.58 -2.26 4.27
C GLU A 104 -6.03 -3.37 5.17
N PHE A 105 -4.81 -3.79 4.88
CA PHE A 105 -4.07 -4.77 5.66
C PHE A 105 -2.81 -4.16 6.24
N SER A 106 -2.26 -4.81 7.26
CA SER A 106 -1.04 -4.37 7.91
C SER A 106 -0.16 -5.54 8.32
N ILE A 107 1.15 -5.29 8.37
CA ILE A 107 2.13 -6.21 8.93
C ILE A 107 3.27 -5.42 9.59
N SER A 108 3.84 -5.97 10.67
CA SER A 108 5.03 -5.39 11.29
C SER A 108 6.26 -5.59 10.41
N THR A 109 7.06 -4.55 10.24
CA THR A 109 8.37 -4.63 9.57
C THR A 109 9.34 -5.54 10.33
N GLU A 110 9.14 -5.79 11.63
CA GLU A 110 9.88 -6.83 12.36
C GLU A 110 9.76 -8.20 11.69
N VAL A 111 8.54 -8.55 11.26
CA VAL A 111 8.25 -9.81 10.56
C VAL A 111 8.93 -9.80 9.20
N LEU A 112 8.85 -8.67 8.49
CA LEU A 112 9.42 -8.54 7.15
C LEU A 112 10.94 -8.61 7.15
N HIS A 113 11.60 -8.14 8.20
CA HIS A 113 13.06 -8.20 8.36
C HIS A 113 13.58 -9.62 8.61
N ASP A 114 12.72 -10.54 9.02
CA ASP A 114 13.04 -11.95 9.20
C ASP A 114 12.53 -12.78 8.01
N LYS A 115 13.48 -13.17 7.15
CA LYS A 115 13.22 -13.98 5.96
C LYS A 115 12.46 -15.28 6.25
N GLU A 116 12.75 -15.96 7.37
CA GLU A 116 12.10 -17.23 7.69
C GLU A 116 10.65 -17.02 8.16
N ARG A 117 10.38 -15.90 8.85
CA ARG A 117 9.02 -15.50 9.22
C ARG A 117 8.17 -15.13 8.02
N CYS A 118 8.75 -14.55 6.96
CA CYS A 118 8.02 -14.28 5.72
C CYS A 118 7.42 -15.53 5.05
N TYR A 119 7.95 -16.73 5.31
CA TYR A 119 7.37 -17.99 4.82
C TYR A 119 6.31 -18.60 5.75
N HIS A 120 6.22 -18.14 7.00
CA HIS A 120 5.35 -18.68 8.06
C HIS A 120 4.52 -17.59 8.75
N ASN A 121 4.03 -16.64 7.95
CA ASN A 121 3.48 -15.35 8.36
C ASN A 121 1.94 -15.32 8.55
N TYR A 122 1.25 -16.47 8.46
CA TYR A 122 -0.23 -16.53 8.40
C TYR A 122 -0.96 -15.85 9.56
N HIS A 123 -0.28 -15.62 10.67
CA HIS A 123 -0.83 -14.97 11.87
C HIS A 123 -0.23 -13.58 12.14
N ASP A 124 0.75 -13.15 11.34
CA ASP A 124 1.48 -11.89 11.54
C ASP A 124 0.87 -10.71 10.75
N ALA A 125 0.11 -10.99 9.68
CA ALA A 125 -0.62 -9.96 8.95
C ALA A 125 -2.04 -9.78 9.51
N HIS A 126 -2.53 -8.55 9.50
CA HIS A 126 -3.78 -8.18 10.15
C HIS A 126 -4.69 -7.36 9.22
N ILE A 127 -6.00 -7.59 9.33
CA ILE A 127 -7.02 -6.70 8.77
C ILE A 127 -7.09 -5.45 9.65
N VAL A 128 -6.90 -4.27 9.07
CA VAL A 128 -6.84 -3.01 9.83
C VAL A 128 -8.22 -2.59 10.35
N GLY A 129 -9.29 -2.89 9.61
CA GLY A 129 -10.66 -2.63 10.04
C GLY A 129 -11.72 -3.05 9.02
N CYS A 130 -12.73 -2.20 8.85
CA CYS A 130 -13.82 -2.42 7.92
C CYS A 130 -13.38 -2.19 6.46
N GLU A 131 -14.16 -2.72 5.52
CA GLU A 131 -14.02 -2.35 4.11
C GLU A 131 -14.33 -0.87 3.91
N ARG A 132 -13.58 -0.23 3.01
CA ARG A 132 -14.00 1.03 2.38
C ARG A 132 -15.35 0.80 1.70
N PRO A 133 -16.29 1.76 1.74
CA PRO A 133 -17.54 1.62 1.01
C PRO A 133 -17.25 1.50 -0.49
N TYR A 134 -18.06 0.71 -1.22
CA TYR A 134 -18.04 0.76 -2.68
C TYR A 134 -18.78 2.01 -3.18
N PRO A 135 -18.25 2.74 -4.17
CA PRO A 135 -16.93 2.58 -4.82
C PRO A 135 -15.74 2.95 -3.91
N GLY A 136 -14.61 2.24 -4.01
CA GLY A 136 -13.52 2.32 -3.01
C GLY A 136 -12.16 1.73 -3.39
N HIS A 137 -11.87 1.53 -4.67
CA HIS A 137 -10.54 1.11 -5.14
C HIS A 137 -9.49 2.19 -4.90
N VAL A 138 -8.28 1.77 -4.55
CA VAL A 138 -7.13 2.64 -4.25
C VAL A 138 -5.91 2.12 -4.98
N THR A 139 -5.15 3.00 -5.65
CA THR A 139 -3.88 2.58 -6.31
C THR A 139 -2.67 2.84 -5.42
N THR A 140 -2.66 3.91 -4.63
CA THR A 140 -1.51 4.30 -3.82
C THR A 140 -1.94 4.94 -2.51
N GLN A 141 -1.00 5.00 -1.58
CA GLN A 141 -1.23 5.54 -0.26
C GLN A 141 0.09 6.02 0.35
N VAL A 142 -0.02 7.02 1.22
CA VAL A 142 1.13 7.58 1.92
C VAL A 142 0.70 8.04 3.30
N ILE A 143 1.54 7.82 4.31
CA ILE A 143 1.28 8.28 5.67
C ILE A 143 2.18 9.48 5.97
N ASP A 144 1.57 10.56 6.43
CA ASP A 144 2.29 11.69 7.00
C ASP A 144 2.94 11.27 8.32
N ARG A 145 4.24 11.53 8.45
CA ARG A 145 5.03 11.02 9.57
C ARG A 145 4.75 11.72 10.89
N GLU A 146 4.24 12.95 10.84
CA GLU A 146 4.03 13.79 12.02
C GLU A 146 2.59 13.66 12.55
N THR A 147 1.61 13.65 11.65
CA THR A 147 0.18 13.61 11.99
C THR A 147 -0.40 12.20 12.02
N HIS A 148 0.33 11.21 11.47
CA HIS A 148 -0.12 9.83 11.31
C HIS A 148 -1.39 9.68 10.45
N VAL A 149 -1.68 10.69 9.63
CA VAL A 149 -2.75 10.67 8.64
C VAL A 149 -2.25 9.96 7.40
N MET A 150 -2.93 8.87 7.05
CA MET A 150 -2.82 8.23 5.75
C MET A 150 -3.66 9.00 4.75
N PHE A 151 -3.09 9.35 3.62
CA PHE A 151 -3.81 9.82 2.43
C PHE A 151 -3.73 8.74 1.36
N PHE A 152 -4.83 8.58 0.63
CA PHE A 152 -4.95 7.58 -0.42
C PHE A 152 -5.86 8.09 -1.53
N ASN A 153 -5.63 7.63 -2.75
CA ASN A 153 -6.37 8.08 -3.92
C ASN A 153 -7.49 7.08 -4.29
N MET A 154 -8.73 7.56 -4.30
CA MET A 154 -9.91 6.76 -4.60
C MET A 154 -10.25 6.90 -6.08
N VAL A 155 -9.79 5.95 -6.89
CA VAL A 155 -9.84 6.06 -8.37
C VAL A 155 -11.24 6.02 -8.94
N ASP A 156 -12.15 5.29 -8.30
CA ASP A 156 -13.54 5.15 -8.77
C ASP A 156 -14.35 6.46 -8.69
N ILE A 157 -13.90 7.41 -7.86
CA ILE A 157 -14.63 8.65 -7.56
C ILE A 157 -13.77 9.91 -7.71
N ASN A 158 -12.62 9.81 -8.37
CA ASN A 158 -11.72 10.94 -8.66
C ASN A 158 -11.38 11.76 -7.40
N ALA A 159 -11.04 11.08 -6.29
CA ALA A 159 -10.91 11.72 -4.99
C ALA A 159 -9.62 11.33 -4.24
N VAL A 160 -9.26 12.17 -3.26
CA VAL A 160 -8.29 11.85 -2.21
C VAL A 160 -9.05 11.62 -0.92
N GLY A 161 -8.94 10.40 -0.40
CA GLY A 161 -9.38 10.04 0.94
C GLY A 161 -8.27 10.21 1.97
N CYS A 162 -8.66 10.33 3.24
CA CYS A 162 -7.72 10.27 4.35
C CYS A 162 -8.29 9.49 5.54
N TRP A 163 -7.37 8.99 6.36
CA TRP A 163 -7.67 8.28 7.61
C TRP A 163 -6.54 8.53 8.62
N ASN A 164 -6.88 8.80 9.88
CA ASN A 164 -5.90 8.90 10.95
C ASN A 164 -5.64 7.51 11.54
N SER A 165 -4.40 7.01 11.45
CA SER A 165 -4.09 5.63 11.87
C SER A 165 -4.27 5.35 13.38
N HIS A 166 -4.52 6.38 14.20
CA HIS A 166 -4.88 6.25 15.61
C HIS A 166 -6.40 6.05 15.84
N THR A 167 -7.24 6.12 14.81
CA THR A 167 -8.67 5.85 14.92
C THR A 167 -9.02 4.53 14.25
N PRO A 168 -10.11 3.85 14.64
CA PRO A 168 -10.54 2.63 13.96
C PRO A 168 -10.71 2.86 12.44
N TYR A 169 -10.17 1.97 11.62
CA TYR A 169 -10.37 2.02 10.17
C TYR A 169 -11.82 1.63 9.84
N SER A 170 -12.68 2.64 9.72
CA SER A 170 -14.12 2.48 9.44
C SER A 170 -14.61 3.64 8.59
N PRO A 171 -15.74 3.48 7.88
CA PRO A 171 -16.31 4.55 7.06
C PRO A 171 -16.53 5.87 7.82
N ASP A 172 -16.87 5.81 9.11
CA ASP A 172 -17.08 7.01 9.95
C ASP A 172 -15.79 7.81 10.23
N ASN A 173 -14.62 7.17 10.09
CA ASN A 173 -13.30 7.78 10.33
C ASN A 173 -12.52 8.03 9.04
N ILE A 174 -13.14 7.78 7.88
CA ILE A 174 -12.58 8.06 6.55
C ILE A 174 -13.25 9.32 6.02
N ALA A 175 -12.44 10.27 5.56
CA ALA A 175 -12.93 11.51 4.97
C ALA A 175 -12.38 11.70 3.56
N ILE A 176 -13.15 12.38 2.71
CA ILE A 176 -12.69 12.87 1.41
C ILE A 176 -12.16 14.29 1.62
N VAL A 177 -10.91 14.55 1.26
CA VAL A 177 -10.25 15.85 1.43
C VAL A 177 -10.13 16.64 0.14
N ALA A 178 -10.20 15.97 -1.01
CA ALA A 178 -10.25 16.58 -2.33
C ALA A 178 -11.00 15.65 -3.29
N GLN A 179 -11.73 16.22 -4.24
CA GLN A 179 -12.42 15.48 -5.30
C GLN A 179 -12.61 16.43 -6.49
N ASP A 180 -12.27 15.97 -7.69
CA ASP A 180 -12.45 16.75 -8.92
C ASP A 180 -12.64 15.82 -10.12
N ASP A 181 -13.83 15.85 -10.72
CA ASP A 181 -14.18 14.97 -11.85
C ASP A 181 -13.57 15.42 -13.19
N GLU A 182 -12.94 16.60 -13.27
CA GLU A 182 -12.26 17.10 -14.48
C GLU A 182 -10.74 17.01 -14.35
N GLU A 183 -10.18 17.46 -13.21
CA GLU A 183 -8.72 17.59 -13.02
C GLU A 183 -8.09 16.41 -12.26
N MET A 184 -8.90 15.52 -11.67
CA MET A 184 -8.44 14.36 -10.90
C MET A 184 -8.93 13.04 -11.48
N VAL A 185 -9.18 12.97 -12.78
CA VAL A 185 -9.50 11.71 -13.46
C VAL A 185 -8.32 10.76 -13.34
N TRP A 186 -8.55 9.56 -12.82
CA TRP A 186 -7.51 8.58 -12.53
C TRP A 186 -6.34 9.19 -11.72
N PRO A 187 -6.55 9.50 -10.43
CA PRO A 187 -5.42 9.83 -9.58
C PRO A 187 -4.54 8.58 -9.54
N SER A 188 -3.30 8.66 -10.01
CA SER A 188 -2.39 7.53 -10.17
C SER A 188 -1.38 7.42 -9.03
N ASP A 189 -0.95 8.55 -8.47
CA ASP A 189 0.04 8.60 -7.39
C ASP A 189 -0.24 9.71 -6.36
N ILE A 190 0.29 9.54 -5.15
CA ILE A 190 0.17 10.47 -4.03
C ILE A 190 1.46 10.46 -3.20
N VAL A 191 2.00 11.63 -2.95
CA VAL A 191 3.23 11.80 -2.15
C VAL A 191 3.11 12.97 -1.19
N ILE A 192 3.91 12.93 -0.13
CA ILE A 192 4.01 14.01 0.86
C ILE A 192 5.44 14.53 0.84
N ASP A 193 5.59 15.85 0.72
CA ASP A 193 6.91 16.49 0.84
C ASP A 193 7.30 16.77 2.30
N SER A 194 8.53 17.25 2.50
CA SER A 194 9.03 17.63 3.84
C SER A 194 8.27 18.77 4.52
N ASN A 195 7.46 19.52 3.79
CA ASN A 195 6.63 20.61 4.31
C ASN A 195 5.19 20.16 4.59
N GLN A 196 4.91 18.86 4.52
CA GLN A 196 3.57 18.27 4.67
C GLN A 196 2.57 18.70 3.58
N ASN A 197 3.07 19.11 2.42
CA ASN A 197 2.21 19.29 1.25
C ASN A 197 1.91 17.93 0.63
N VAL A 198 0.62 17.68 0.37
CA VAL A 198 0.16 16.49 -0.35
C VAL A 198 0.13 16.81 -1.84
N PHE A 199 0.84 16.03 -2.64
CA PHE A 199 0.82 16.10 -4.10
C PHE A 199 0.12 14.88 -4.65
N VAL A 200 -0.77 15.09 -5.62
CA VAL A 200 -1.49 14.04 -6.32
C VAL A 200 -1.14 14.13 -7.80
N LEU A 201 -0.81 13.00 -8.41
CA LEU A 201 -0.62 12.88 -9.84
C LEU A 201 -1.88 12.26 -10.45
N SER A 202 -2.51 12.95 -11.40
CA SER A 202 -3.60 12.43 -12.21
C SER A 202 -3.16 12.37 -13.67
N ASN A 203 -3.60 11.34 -14.40
CA ASN A 203 -3.20 11.11 -15.79
C ASN A 203 -4.31 10.48 -16.66
N GLY A 204 -5.57 10.64 -16.24
CA GLY A 204 -6.76 10.27 -16.99
C GLY A 204 -6.95 11.05 -18.27
#